data_AF-A0A2G5BF96-F1
#
_entry.id   AF-A0A2G5BF96-F1
#
_cell.length_a   1.000
_cell.length_b   1.000
_cell.length_c   1.000
_cell.angle_alpha   90.00
_cell.angle_beta   90.00
_cell.angle_gamma   90.00
#
_symmetry.space_group_name_H-M   'P 1'
#
loop_
_entity.id
_entity.type
_entity.pdbx_description
1 polymer ?
#
loop_
_entity_poly.entity_id
_entity_poly.type
_entity_poly.pdbx_seq_one_letter_code
_entity_poly.pdbx_strand_id
1 'polypeptide(L)'
;MSTTDNLQLSAEDVHRRDSAGRISRVVKRKGELLTDSEKKANHIVSEQKRRQNIRTGYDQLIQIVPTLTPSQRSEALILQKTVEYIKYLLMEREILEGQVKNV
;
A
#
# COMPACT_ATOMS: atom_id res chain seq x y z
N MET A 1 17.02 -5.99 -25.77
CA MET A 1 17.92 -5.23 -24.88
C MET A 1 17.05 -4.59 -23.80
N SER A 2 16.82 -5.31 -22.71
CA SER A 2 15.92 -4.88 -21.64
C SER A 2 16.74 -4.76 -20.36
N THR A 3 17.14 -3.54 -20.02
CA THR A 3 17.67 -3.23 -18.70
C THR A 3 16.51 -2.68 -17.89
N THR A 4 15.72 -3.57 -17.31
CA THR A 4 14.86 -3.20 -16.19
C THR A 4 15.76 -3.14 -14.97
N ASP A 5 16.22 -1.93 -14.62
CA ASP A 5 16.89 -1.68 -13.35
C ASP A 5 15.92 -1.98 -12.21
N ASN A 6 16.09 -3.18 -11.69
CA ASN A 6 15.40 -3.73 -10.55
C ASN A 6 16.00 -3.13 -9.27
N LEU A 7 15.58 -1.92 -8.89
CA LEU A 7 15.81 -1.41 -7.54
C LEU A 7 14.83 -2.08 -6.56
N GLN A 8 15.00 -3.38 -6.40
CA GLN A 8 14.45 -4.14 -5.30
C GLN A 8 15.39 -3.96 -4.11
N LEU A 9 15.20 -2.89 -3.34
CA LEU A 9 15.70 -2.83 -1.97
C LEU A 9 14.76 -3.68 -1.11
N SER A 10 15.11 -4.96 -1.01
CA SER A 10 14.55 -5.94 -0.07
C SER A 10 14.62 -5.36 1.34
N ALA A 11 13.48 -5.37 2.05
CA ALA A 11 13.38 -4.94 3.43
C ALA A 11 14.06 -5.90 4.44
N GLU A 12 14.89 -6.84 3.98
CA GLU A 12 15.48 -7.91 4.80
C GLU A 12 17.03 -7.91 4.88
N ASP A 13 17.73 -7.01 4.18
CA ASP A 13 19.22 -7.00 4.15
C ASP A 13 19.90 -6.06 5.16
N VAL A 14 19.24 -5.70 6.27
CA VAL A 14 19.74 -4.68 7.23
C VAL A 14 20.40 -5.30 8.49
N HIS A 15 20.66 -6.61 8.54
CA HIS A 15 21.17 -7.23 9.78
C HIS A 15 22.37 -8.19 9.68
N ARG A 16 23.30 -7.95 8.75
CA ARG A 16 24.67 -8.52 8.87
C ARG A 16 25.73 -7.52 8.43
N ARG A 17 26.30 -6.83 9.42
CA ARG A 17 27.75 -6.50 9.56
C ARG A 17 27.92 -5.55 10.74
N ASP A 18 28.01 -6.13 11.93
CA ASP A 18 28.79 -5.53 13.01
C ASP A 18 30.28 -5.62 12.65
N SER A 19 31.07 -4.70 13.20
CA SER A 19 32.53 -4.55 13.06
C SER A 19 33.06 -3.87 11.79
N ALA A 20 33.05 -2.52 11.82
CA ALA A 20 34.03 -1.58 11.26
C ALA A 20 33.35 -0.34 10.65
N GLY A 21 32.88 0.57 11.50
CA GLY A 21 32.21 1.79 11.01
C GLY A 21 31.68 2.69 12.11
N ARG A 22 32.48 2.90 13.16
CA ARG A 22 32.14 3.80 14.27
C ARG A 22 32.41 5.25 13.87
N ILE A 23 31.74 5.77 12.85
CA ILE A 23 31.77 7.22 12.53
C ILE A 23 30.35 7.71 12.22
N SER A 24 29.86 8.59 13.10
CA SER A 24 28.77 9.56 12.92
C SER A 24 27.35 9.04 12.70
N ARG A 25 26.79 8.30 13.66
CA ARG A 25 25.37 8.54 14.00
C ARG A 25 25.33 9.85 14.79
N VAL A 26 25.33 10.98 14.07
CA VAL A 26 25.11 12.29 14.69
C VAL A 26 23.71 12.24 15.29
N VAL A 27 23.65 12.17 16.61
CA VAL A 27 22.44 12.39 17.39
C VAL A 27 22.04 13.84 17.14
N LYS A 28 21.26 14.09 16.09
CA LYS A 28 20.72 15.42 15.80
C LYS A 28 19.91 15.89 17.00
N ARG A 29 20.28 17.06 17.52
CA ARG A 29 19.55 17.69 18.63
C ARG A 29 18.14 18.02 18.14
N LYS A 30 17.14 17.82 19.01
CA LYS A 30 15.73 18.16 18.76
C LYS A 30 15.64 19.65 18.42
N GLY A 31 15.56 20.00 17.13
CA GLY A 31 15.53 21.38 16.64
C GLY A 31 16.39 21.68 15.41
N GLU A 32 17.29 20.79 14.97
CA GLU A 32 18.04 21.00 13.72
C GLU A 32 17.16 20.76 12.49
N LEU A 33 17.07 21.77 11.63
CA LEU A 33 16.37 21.68 10.34
C LEU A 33 17.05 20.64 9.44
N LEU A 34 16.24 19.88 8.71
CA LEU A 34 16.74 18.92 7.72
C LEU A 34 17.52 19.64 6.63
N THR A 35 18.67 19.09 6.22
CA THR A 35 19.39 19.54 5.03
C THR A 35 18.56 19.26 3.79
N ASP A 36 18.80 19.95 2.68
CA ASP A 36 18.01 19.75 1.46
C ASP A 36 18.21 18.35 0.86
N SER A 37 19.39 17.75 1.05
CA SER A 37 19.65 16.34 0.71
C SER A 37 18.78 15.39 1.54
N GLU A 38 18.69 15.60 2.86
CA GLU A 38 17.85 14.80 3.75
C GLU A 38 16.35 14.98 3.46
N LYS A 39 15.91 16.22 3.15
CA LYS A 39 14.52 16.46 2.74
C LYS A 39 14.18 15.68 1.49
N LYS A 40 15.06 15.69 0.47
CA LYS A 40 14.86 14.95 -0.78
C LYS A 40 14.80 13.44 -0.53
N ALA A 41 15.70 12.90 0.30
CA ALA A 41 15.70 11.49 0.67
C ALA A 41 14.41 11.09 1.42
N ASN A 42 14.01 11.87 2.44
CA ASN A 42 12.78 11.63 3.20
C ASN A 42 11.54 11.73 2.32
N HIS A 43 11.50 12.65 1.35
CA HIS A 43 10.40 12.76 0.41
C HIS A 43 10.24 11.48 -0.44
N ILE A 44 11.34 10.96 -0.99
CA ILE A 44 11.33 9.71 -1.78
C ILE A 44 10.81 8.54 -0.94
N VAL A 45 11.33 8.38 0.28
CA VAL A 45 10.91 7.31 1.20
C VAL A 45 9.44 7.44 1.58
N SER A 46 9.00 8.66 1.90
CA SER A 46 7.61 8.93 2.27
C SER A 46 6.66 8.63 1.13
N GLU A 47 7.01 9.01 -0.10
CA GLU A 47 6.19 8.74 -1.28
C GLU A 47 6.16 7.25 -1.65
N GLN A 48 7.29 6.55 -1.53
CA GLN A 48 7.32 5.09 -1.72
C GLN A 48 6.41 4.39 -0.71
N LYS A 49 6.47 4.78 0.57
CA LYS A 49 5.58 4.24 1.61
C LYS A 49 4.11 4.55 1.30
N ARG A 50 3.80 5.80 0.89
CA ARG A 50 2.43 6.20 0.50
C ARG A 50 1.91 5.31 -0.64
N ARG A 51 2.71 5.10 -1.69
CA ARG A 51 2.35 4.25 -2.83
C ARG A 51 2.18 2.78 -2.45
N GLN A 52 3.02 2.27 -1.56
CA GLN A 52 2.89 0.89 -1.08
C GLN A 52 1.59 0.70 -0.30
N ASN A 53 1.24 1.65 0.58
CA ASN A 53 -0.02 1.59 1.32
C ASN A 53 -1.24 1.61 0.38
N ILE A 54 -1.22 2.44 -0.67
CA ILE A 54 -2.29 2.47 -1.68
C ILE A 54 -2.41 1.11 -2.37
N ARG A 55 -1.28 0.52 -2.78
CA ARG A 55 -1.28 -0.81 -3.41
C ARG A 55 -1.86 -1.88 -2.50
N THR A 56 -1.47 -1.90 -1.22
CA THR A 56 -2.04 -2.82 -0.24
C THR A 56 -3.56 -2.64 -0.09
N GLY A 57 -4.08 -1.40 -0.17
CA GLY A 57 -5.52 -1.16 -0.20
C GLY A 57 -6.21 -1.78 -1.41
N TYR A 58 -5.61 -1.68 -2.60
CA TYR A 58 -6.13 -2.35 -3.81
C TYR A 58 -6.07 -3.87 -3.69
N ASP A 59 -4.99 -4.42 -3.12
CA ASP A 59 -4.86 -5.86 -2.90
C ASP A 59 -5.98 -6.36 -1.97
N GLN A 60 -6.33 -5.60 -0.93
CA GLN A 60 -7.46 -5.92 -0.05
C GLN A 60 -8.80 -5.89 -0.80
N LEU A 61 -9.03 -4.88 -1.65
CA LEU A 61 -10.24 -4.82 -2.48
C LEU A 61 -10.38 -6.04 -3.38
N ILE A 62 -9.28 -6.49 -4.00
CA ILE A 62 -9.26 -7.68 -4.85
C ILE A 62 -9.66 -8.94 -4.05
N GLN A 63 -9.25 -9.06 -2.79
CA GLN A 63 -9.57 -10.23 -1.96
C GLN A 63 -11.04 -10.27 -1.52
N ILE A 64 -11.65 -9.11 -1.24
CA ILE A 64 -13.01 -9.06 -0.67
C ILE A 64 -14.13 -8.98 -1.71
N VAL A 65 -13.83 -8.53 -2.94
CA VAL A 65 -14.82 -8.39 -4.00
C VAL A 65 -14.85 -9.67 -4.85
N PRO A 66 -15.93 -10.48 -4.82
CA PRO A 66 -15.95 -11.81 -5.45
C PRO A 66 -15.79 -11.80 -6.98
N THR A 67 -16.07 -10.66 -7.62
CA THR A 67 -16.00 -10.49 -9.08
C THR A 67 -14.61 -10.09 -9.57
N LEU A 68 -13.66 -9.87 -8.66
CA LEU A 68 -12.27 -9.57 -8.98
C LEU A 68 -11.41 -10.84 -8.94
N THR A 69 -10.43 -10.91 -9.83
CA THR A 69 -9.44 -11.99 -9.83
C THR A 69 -8.11 -11.48 -9.26
N PRO A 70 -7.29 -12.36 -8.64
CA PRO A 70 -5.95 -11.99 -8.14
C PRO A 70 -5.01 -11.43 -9.22
N SER A 71 -5.28 -11.73 -10.49
CA SER A 71 -4.52 -11.22 -11.64
C SER A 71 -4.92 -9.81 -12.06
N GLN A 72 -5.97 -9.23 -11.47
CA GLN A 72 -6.51 -7.95 -11.90
C GLN A 72 -5.66 -6.78 -11.44
N ARG A 73 -5.20 -5.95 -12.39
CA ARG A 73 -4.26 -4.84 -12.11
C ARG A 73 -4.81 -3.45 -12.44
N SER A 74 -5.92 -3.36 -13.17
CA SER A 74 -6.50 -2.07 -13.55
C SER A 74 -7.21 -1.45 -12.34
N GLU A 75 -6.63 -0.37 -11.80
CA GLU A 75 -7.18 0.40 -10.67
C GLU A 75 -8.62 0.85 -10.94
N ALA A 76 -8.89 1.39 -12.13
CA ALA A 76 -10.23 1.85 -12.51
C ALA A 76 -11.26 0.71 -12.50
N LEU A 77 -10.89 -0.47 -13.01
CA LEU A 77 -11.79 -1.62 -13.03
C LEU A 77 -11.99 -2.21 -11.62
N ILE A 78 -10.96 -2.22 -10.78
CA ILE A 78 -11.09 -2.64 -9.37
C ILE A 78 -12.09 -1.74 -8.64
N LEU A 79 -11.96 -0.43 -8.78
CA LEU A 79 -12.90 0.53 -8.17
C LEU A 79 -14.32 0.35 -8.72
N GLN A 80 -14.47 0.19 -10.03
CA GLN A 80 -15.78 -0.04 -10.65
C GLN A 80 -16.46 -1.29 -10.09
N LYS A 81 -15.75 -2.43 -10.04
CA LYS A 81 -16.30 -3.68 -9.50
C LYS A 81 -16.60 -3.60 -8.01
N THR A 82 -15.80 -2.85 -7.26
CA THR A 82 -16.07 -2.58 -5.85
C THR A 82 -17.39 -1.82 -5.68
N VAL A 83 -17.64 -0.77 -6.48
CA VAL A 83 -18.91 -0.02 -6.45
C VAL A 83 -20.10 -0.89 -6.83
N GLU A 84 -19.96 -1.72 -7.87
CA GLU A 84 -20.99 -2.69 -8.27
C GLU A 84 -21.32 -3.66 -7.12
N TYR A 85 -20.31 -4.16 -6.42
CA TYR A 85 -20.51 -5.09 -5.31
C TYR A 85 -21.16 -4.45 -4.08
N ILE A 86 -20.81 -3.19 -3.74
CA ILE A 86 -21.48 -2.45 -2.66
C ILE A 86 -22.97 -2.30 -2.96
N LYS A 87 -23.33 -1.94 -4.20
CA LYS A 87 -24.74 -1.83 -4.61
C LYS A 87 -25.49 -3.15 -4.50
N TYR A 88 -24.84 -4.25 -4.89
CA TYR A 88 -25.38 -5.59 -4.72
C TYR A 88 -25.65 -5.94 -3.25
N LEU A 89 -24.69 -5.70 -2.35
CA LEU A 89 -24.84 -5.97 -0.92
C LEU A 89 -25.98 -5.16 -0.28
N LEU A 90 -26.18 -3.91 -0.71
CA LEU A 90 -27.30 -3.08 -0.24
C LEU A 90 -28.66 -3.65 -0.68
N MET A 91 -28.76 -4.07 -1.94
CA MET A 91 -29.97 -4.71 -2.45
C MET A 91 -30.25 -6.05 -1.74
N GLU A 92 -29.22 -6.88 -1.57
CA GLU A 92 -29.32 -8.16 -0.86
C GLU A 92 -29.81 -7.96 0.57
N ARG A 93 -29.26 -6.96 1.28
CA ARG A 93 -29.72 -6.58 2.62
C ARG A 93 -31.21 -6.22 2.64
N GLU A 94 -31.69 -5.39 1.72
CA GLU A 94 -33.11 -4.99 1.65
C GLU A 94 -34.03 -6.21 1.44
N ILE A 95 -33.64 -7.13 0.57
CA ILE A 95 -34.38 -8.37 0.31
C ILE A 95 -34.45 -9.22 1.59
N LEU A 96 -33.31 -9.44 2.25
CA LEU A 96 -33.23 -10.26 3.46
C LEU A 96 -34.02 -9.63 4.62
N GLU A 97 -33.94 -8.31 4.81
CA GLU A 97 -34.75 -7.59 5.80
C GLU A 97 -36.26 -7.72 5.51
N GLY A 98 -36.65 -7.71 4.23
CA GLY A 98 -38.04 -7.96 3.82
C GLY A 98 -38.51 -9.37 4.16
N GLN A 99 -37.65 -10.38 3.97
CA GLN A 99 -37.98 -11.77 4.33
C GLN A 99 -38.16 -11.95 5.83
N VAL A 100 -37.27 -11.37 6.65
CA VAL A 100 -37.36 -11.47 8.12
C VAL A 100 -38.64 -10.82 8.65
N LYS A 101 -39.10 -9.72 8.05
CA LYS A 101 -40.35 -9.04 8.47
C LYS A 101 -41.63 -9.79 8.09
N ASN A 102 -41.54 -10.72 7.14
CA ASN A 102 -42.67 -11.50 6.65
C ASN A 102 -42.77 -12.89 7.31
N VAL A 103 -41.93 -13.17 8.32
CA VAL A 103 -41.95 -14.36 9.17
C VAL A 103 -42.45 -13.98 10.56
#